data_AF-A0A955QZ73-F1
#
_entry.id   AF-A0A955QZ73-F1
#
_cell.length_a   1.000
_cell.length_b   1.000
_cell.length_c   1.000
_cell.angle_alpha   90.00
_cell.angle_beta   90.00
_cell.angle_gamma   90.00
#
_symmetry.space_group_name_H-M   'P 1'
#
loop_
_entity.id
_entity.type
_entity.pdbx_description
1 polymer ?
#
loop_
_entity_poly.entity_id
_entity_poly.type
_entity_poly.pdbx_seq_one_letter_code
_entity_poly.pdbx_strand_id
1 'polypeptide(L)'
;GLGTPATQATILETLFKREYLEKQRKTVVSTDLGKALIDALPEFVTLPDMTALWELNLNQIVEDDETLGHFMSSIQGHVEGLVEEGAGGLVIPEALKGNRTPPRKTTRKRTSGKGAKTATTHPCTRESCNGQLRRIKGKHGFFWGCSNYREGCRETHKDSRGKPARASAKA
;
A
#
# COMPACT_ATOMS: atom_id res chain seq x y z
N GLY A 1 -25.51 4.58 -18.49
CA GLY A 1 -24.62 4.14 -17.39
C GLY A 1 -23.21 4.53 -17.76
N LEU A 2 -22.43 5.05 -16.79
CA LEU A 2 -21.12 5.68 -17.00
C LEU A 2 -20.02 4.69 -17.45
N GLY A 3 -20.13 4.20 -18.68
CA GLY A 3 -19.18 3.31 -19.33
C GLY A 3 -19.63 1.86 -19.48
N THR A 4 -18.90 1.14 -20.33
CA THR A 4 -19.06 -0.29 -20.61
C THR A 4 -18.39 -1.16 -19.52
N PRO A 5 -18.73 -2.46 -19.39
CA PRO A 5 -18.08 -3.35 -18.42
C PRO A 5 -16.55 -3.38 -18.52
N ALA A 6 -15.99 -3.24 -19.73
CA ALA A 6 -14.54 -3.23 -19.95
C ALA A 6 -13.88 -1.97 -19.36
N THR A 7 -14.52 -0.81 -19.50
CA THR A 7 -14.00 0.46 -18.98
C THR A 7 -14.14 0.52 -17.46
N GLN A 8 -15.23 0.00 -16.90
CA GLN A 8 -15.47 -0.01 -15.44
C GLN A 8 -14.38 -0.75 -14.67
N ALA A 9 -13.95 -1.93 -15.14
CA ALA A 9 -12.88 -2.70 -14.50
C ALA A 9 -11.56 -1.91 -14.50
N THR A 10 -11.20 -1.33 -15.63
CA THR A 10 -9.96 -0.54 -15.80
C THR A 10 -9.95 0.71 -14.92
N ILE A 11 -11.10 1.38 -14.78
CA ILE A 11 -11.26 2.53 -13.88
C ILE A 11 -11.03 2.11 -12.43
N LEU A 12 -11.70 1.05 -11.96
CA LEU A 12 -11.55 0.56 -10.58
C LEU A 12 -10.11 0.15 -10.27
N GLU A 13 -9.46 -0.57 -11.18
CA GLU A 13 -8.04 -0.95 -11.02
C GLU A 13 -7.13 0.28 -10.87
N THR A 14 -7.37 1.32 -11.67
CA THR A 14 -6.61 2.57 -11.60
C THR A 14 -6.81 3.28 -10.27
N LEU A 15 -8.05 3.34 -9.77
CA LEU A 15 -8.38 3.97 -8.49
C LEU A 15 -7.72 3.25 -7.30
N PHE A 16 -7.68 1.91 -7.31
CA PHE A 16 -6.93 1.15 -6.30
C PHE A 16 -5.42 1.35 -6.42
N LYS A 17 -4.87 1.34 -7.63
CA LYS A 17 -3.43 1.51 -7.87
C LYS A 17 -2.91 2.88 -7.43
N ARG A 18 -3.75 3.91 -7.53
CA ARG A 18 -3.45 5.28 -7.08
C ARG A 18 -3.81 5.53 -5.61
N GLU A 19 -4.24 4.50 -4.89
CA GLU A 19 -4.58 4.56 -3.46
C GLU A 19 -5.74 5.53 -3.14
N TYR A 20 -6.61 5.82 -4.11
CA TYR A 20 -7.84 6.60 -3.89
C TYR A 20 -8.97 5.74 -3.28
N LEU A 21 -8.94 4.44 -3.55
CA LEU A 21 -9.85 3.45 -2.99
C LEU A 21 -9.07 2.38 -2.25
N GLU A 22 -9.68 1.81 -1.22
CA GLU A 22 -9.17 0.63 -0.53
C GLU A 22 -10.26 -0.43 -0.30
N LYS A 23 -9.83 -1.68 -0.19
CA LYS A 23 -10.73 -2.81 0.06
C LYS A 23 -10.75 -3.13 1.55
N GLN A 24 -11.85 -2.80 2.21
CA GLN A 24 -12.11 -3.20 3.58
C GLN A 24 -13.02 -4.43 3.59
N ARG A 25 -12.45 -5.62 3.82
CA ARG A 25 -13.18 -6.91 3.80
C ARG A 25 -13.91 -7.13 2.46
N LYS A 26 -15.24 -6.97 2.45
CA LYS A 26 -16.11 -7.15 1.27
C LYS A 26 -16.63 -5.81 0.72
N THR A 27 -16.23 -4.68 1.28
CA THR A 27 -16.64 -3.34 0.84
C THR A 27 -15.47 -2.58 0.25
N VAL A 28 -15.78 -1.70 -0.71
CA VAL A 28 -14.85 -0.72 -1.26
C VAL A 28 -15.12 0.61 -0.57
N VAL A 29 -14.08 1.27 -0.08
CA VAL A 29 -14.21 2.55 0.62
C VAL A 29 -13.19 3.56 0.06
N SER A 30 -13.55 4.83 0.08
CA SER A 30 -12.67 5.93 -0.32
C SER A 30 -11.65 6.22 0.78
N THR A 31 -10.38 6.36 0.39
CA THR A 31 -9.30 6.75 1.30
C THR A 31 -9.36 8.24 1.60
N ASP A 32 -8.61 8.70 2.61
CA ASP A 32 -8.52 10.14 2.90
C ASP A 32 -7.89 10.91 1.73
N LEU A 33 -6.98 10.27 0.97
CA LEU A 33 -6.44 10.80 -0.28
C LEU A 33 -7.53 10.95 -1.35
N GLY A 34 -8.37 9.94 -1.51
CA GLY A 34 -9.48 9.97 -2.48
C GLY A 34 -10.50 11.07 -2.17
N LYS A 35 -10.86 11.24 -0.88
CA LYS A 35 -11.75 12.32 -0.44
C LYS A 35 -11.12 13.69 -0.65
N ALA A 36 -9.87 13.86 -0.23
CA ALA A 36 -9.13 15.10 -0.42
C ALA A 36 -9.02 15.50 -1.90
N LEU A 37 -8.88 14.53 -2.82
CA LEU A 37 -8.91 14.81 -4.25
C LEU A 37 -10.25 15.40 -4.69
N ILE A 38 -11.37 14.80 -4.26
CA ILE A 38 -12.71 15.28 -4.61
C ILE A 38 -12.96 16.66 -4.00
N ASP A 39 -12.55 16.88 -2.74
CA ASP A 39 -12.69 18.18 -2.05
C ASP A 39 -11.87 19.30 -2.72
N ALA A 40 -10.79 18.94 -3.43
CA ALA A 40 -9.93 19.87 -4.15
C ALA A 40 -10.44 20.21 -5.56
N LEU A 41 -11.47 19.53 -6.04
CA LEU A 41 -12.00 19.70 -7.38
C LEU A 41 -13.31 20.51 -7.35
N PRO A 42 -13.56 21.36 -8.35
CA PRO A 42 -14.85 22.04 -8.48
C PRO A 42 -16.00 21.04 -8.55
N GLU A 43 -17.14 21.39 -7.96
CA GLU A 43 -18.29 20.48 -7.84
C GLU A 43 -18.67 19.86 -9.20
N PHE A 44 -18.73 20.68 -10.25
CA PHE A 44 -19.19 20.21 -11.55
C PHE A 44 -18.34 19.06 -12.13
N VAL A 45 -17.02 19.03 -11.93
CA VAL A 45 -16.17 17.94 -12.44
C VAL A 45 -16.24 16.66 -11.60
N THR A 46 -16.87 16.71 -10.44
CA THR A 46 -17.06 15.56 -9.54
C THR A 46 -18.40 14.85 -9.74
N LEU A 47 -19.32 15.48 -10.47
CA LEU A 47 -20.67 14.98 -10.70
C LEU A 47 -20.76 14.05 -11.93
N PRO A 48 -21.59 13.00 -11.87
CA PRO A 48 -21.81 12.09 -13.00
C PRO A 48 -22.50 12.77 -14.19
N ASP A 49 -23.23 13.85 -13.95
CA ASP A 49 -24.00 14.58 -14.97
C ASP A 49 -23.11 15.16 -16.07
N MET A 50 -21.91 15.63 -15.72
CA MET A 50 -20.95 16.13 -16.73
C MET A 50 -20.54 15.05 -17.72
N THR A 51 -20.35 13.82 -17.25
CA THR A 51 -20.04 12.70 -18.14
C THR A 51 -21.25 12.35 -19.01
N ALA A 52 -22.47 12.43 -18.47
CA ALA A 52 -23.68 12.22 -19.26
C ALA A 52 -23.83 13.26 -20.37
N LEU A 53 -23.53 14.54 -20.08
CA LEU A 53 -23.54 15.62 -21.07
C LEU A 53 -22.50 15.38 -22.18
N TRP A 54 -21.31 14.90 -21.84
CA TRP A 54 -20.29 14.60 -22.85
C TRP A 54 -20.70 13.43 -23.76
N GLU A 55 -21.24 12.36 -23.19
CA GLU A 55 -21.76 11.24 -23.98
C GLU A 55 -22.90 11.68 -24.91
N LEU A 56 -23.75 12.62 -24.48
CA LEU A 56 -24.79 13.22 -25.33
C LEU A 56 -24.19 13.99 -26.51
N ASN A 57 -23.23 14.88 -26.25
CA ASN A 57 -22.57 15.64 -27.32
C ASN A 57 -21.80 14.72 -28.28
N LEU A 58 -21.17 13.65 -27.77
CA LEU A 58 -20.52 12.65 -28.60
C LEU A 58 -21.51 11.92 -29.50
N ASN A 59 -22.72 11.64 -29.03
CA ASN A 59 -23.78 11.06 -29.87
C ASN A 59 -24.25 12.04 -30.96
N GLN A 60 -24.39 13.33 -30.64
CA GLN A 60 -24.75 14.36 -31.64
C GLN A 60 -23.70 14.48 -32.75
N ILE A 61 -22.42 14.29 -32.42
CA ILE A 61 -21.36 14.23 -33.43
C ILE A 61 -21.51 13.00 -34.33
N VAL A 62 -21.92 11.85 -33.76
CA VAL A 62 -22.20 10.63 -34.55
C VAL A 62 -23.41 10.82 -35.46
N GLU A 63 -24.38 11.63 -35.04
CA GLU A 63 -25.60 11.96 -35.78
C GLU A 63 -25.41 13.12 -36.78
N ASP A 64 -24.19 13.65 -36.94
CA ASP A 64 -23.83 14.81 -37.77
C ASP A 64 -24.51 16.14 -37.36
N ASP A 65 -25.09 16.23 -36.16
CA ASP A 65 -25.74 17.42 -35.61
C ASP A 65 -24.76 18.38 -34.89
N GLU A 66 -23.55 17.93 -34.61
CA GLU A 66 -22.48 18.66 -33.92
C GLU A 66 -21.14 18.35 -34.59
N THR A 67 -20.19 19.29 -34.61
CA THR A 67 -18.86 19.02 -35.17
C THR A 67 -17.85 18.70 -34.09
N LEU A 68 -16.97 17.73 -34.35
CA LEU A 68 -15.85 17.41 -33.45
C LEU A 68 -15.01 18.66 -33.12
N GLY A 69 -14.79 19.55 -34.09
CA GLY A 69 -14.03 20.78 -33.90
C GLY A 69 -14.67 21.73 -32.88
N HIS A 70 -15.99 21.91 -32.96
CA HIS A 70 -16.72 22.76 -32.02
C HIS A 70 -16.74 22.13 -30.61
N PHE A 71 -16.99 20.83 -30.51
CA PHE A 71 -16.95 20.10 -29.24
C PHE A 71 -15.58 20.21 -28.55
N MET A 72 -14.48 19.98 -29.29
CA MET A 72 -13.13 20.09 -28.73
C MET A 72 -12.80 21.52 -28.31
N SER A 73 -13.24 22.53 -29.07
CA SER A 73 -13.06 23.94 -28.70
C SER A 73 -13.82 24.30 -27.42
N SER A 74 -15.03 23.77 -27.25
CA SER A 74 -15.83 23.93 -26.03
C SER A 74 -15.15 23.31 -24.81
N ILE A 75 -14.63 22.08 -24.93
CA ILE A 75 -13.85 21.43 -23.86
C ILE A 75 -12.61 22.26 -23.51
N GLN A 76 -11.88 22.73 -24.53
CA GLN A 76 -10.69 23.54 -24.30
C GLN A 76 -11.02 24.81 -23.51
N GLY A 77 -12.07 25.55 -23.89
CA GLY A 77 -12.50 26.74 -23.16
C GLY A 77 -12.92 26.45 -21.72
N HIS A 78 -13.62 25.33 -21.48
CA HIS A 78 -13.96 24.91 -20.12
C HIS A 78 -12.73 24.57 -19.27
N VAL A 79 -11.74 23.89 -19.84
CA VAL A 79 -10.48 23.56 -19.14
C VAL A 79 -9.67 24.82 -18.86
N GLU A 80 -9.59 25.75 -19.82
CA GLU A 80 -8.89 27.03 -19.64
C GLU A 80 -9.54 27.85 -18.50
N GLY A 81 -10.87 27.96 -18.48
CA GLY A 81 -11.59 28.64 -17.40
C GLY A 81 -11.38 27.97 -16.04
N LEU A 82 -11.38 26.63 -15.99
CA LEU A 82 -11.08 25.86 -14.78
C LEU A 82 -9.67 26.10 -14.25
N VAL A 83 -8.69 26.16 -15.15
CA VAL A 83 -7.29 26.39 -14.78
C VAL A 83 -7.11 27.83 -14.28
N GLU A 84 -7.78 28.80 -14.88
CA GLU A 84 -7.76 30.20 -14.43
C GLU A 84 -8.41 30.36 -13.05
N GLU A 85 -9.60 29.76 -12.84
CA GLU A 85 -10.27 29.72 -11.55
C GLU A 85 -9.42 28.99 -10.50
N GLY A 86 -8.80 27.88 -10.89
CA GLY A 86 -7.94 27.07 -10.04
C GLY A 86 -6.62 27.75 -9.66
N ALA A 87 -6.02 28.48 -10.59
CA ALA A 87 -4.82 29.28 -10.37
C ALA A 87 -5.05 30.47 -9.42
N GLY A 88 -6.31 30.91 -9.28
CA GLY A 88 -6.71 32.00 -8.40
C GLY A 88 -6.93 31.62 -6.93
N GLY A 89 -7.09 30.33 -6.59
CA GLY A 89 -7.41 29.99 -5.19
C GLY A 89 -7.77 28.55 -4.85
N LEU A 90 -7.46 27.53 -5.68
CA LEU A 90 -7.70 26.15 -5.25
C LEU A 90 -6.84 25.79 -4.05
N VAL A 91 -7.51 25.58 -2.91
CA VAL A 91 -6.88 25.09 -1.69
C VAL A 91 -6.56 23.62 -1.90
N ILE A 92 -5.34 23.30 -2.32
CA ILE A 92 -4.86 21.92 -2.44
C ILE A 92 -4.72 21.33 -1.03
N PRO A 93 -5.50 20.31 -0.65
CA PRO A 93 -5.39 19.69 0.66
C PRO A 93 -4.01 19.08 0.86
N GLU A 94 -3.52 19.09 2.10
CA GLU A 94 -2.18 18.63 2.45
C GLU A 94 -1.94 17.15 2.04
N ALA A 95 -3.00 16.34 2.02
CA ALA A 95 -2.95 14.95 1.56
C ALA A 95 -2.52 14.81 0.08
N LEU A 96 -2.75 15.83 -0.76
CA LEU A 96 -2.36 15.85 -2.17
C LEU A 96 -0.97 16.46 -2.40
N LYS A 97 -0.43 17.21 -1.43
CA LYS A 97 0.93 17.76 -1.50
C LYS A 97 1.94 16.64 -1.24
N GLY A 98 2.36 16.02 -2.32
CA GLY A 98 2.98 14.70 -2.30
C GLY A 98 4.24 14.58 -1.44
N ASN A 99 4.24 13.59 -0.55
CA ASN A 99 5.41 12.74 -0.35
C ASN A 99 5.36 11.63 -1.40
N ARG A 100 6.04 11.84 -2.53
CA ARG A 100 6.35 10.79 -3.52
C ARG A 100 7.30 9.76 -2.89
N THR A 101 6.82 8.98 -1.94
CA THR A 101 7.48 7.75 -1.57
C THR A 101 6.97 6.69 -2.54
N PRO A 102 7.84 5.96 -3.27
CA PRO A 102 7.40 4.87 -4.13
C PRO A 102 6.55 3.89 -3.30
N PRO A 103 5.58 3.19 -3.93
CA PRO A 103 4.70 2.28 -3.22
C PRO A 103 5.58 1.29 -2.46
N ARG A 104 5.62 1.47 -1.14
CA ARG A 104 6.36 0.58 -0.27
C ARG A 104 5.65 -0.73 -0.41
N LYS A 105 6.23 -1.65 -1.21
CA LYS A 105 5.78 -3.03 -1.36
C LYS A 105 5.31 -3.47 0.01
N THR A 106 4.00 -3.70 0.13
CA THR A 106 3.39 -4.27 1.30
C THR A 106 3.90 -5.71 1.37
N THR A 107 5.15 -5.89 1.82
CA THR A 107 5.46 -7.07 2.63
C THR A 107 4.43 -6.99 3.73
N ARG A 108 3.44 -7.89 3.66
CA ARG A 108 2.46 -8.13 4.72
C ARG A 108 3.22 -8.19 6.04
N LYS A 109 3.35 -7.04 6.69
CA LYS A 109 3.77 -6.93 8.07
C LYS A 109 2.55 -7.42 8.81
N ARG A 110 2.52 -8.73 9.03
CA ARG A 110 1.63 -9.35 10.01
C ARG A 110 1.77 -8.51 11.27
N THR A 111 0.75 -7.71 11.52
CA THR A 111 0.43 -7.16 12.82
C THR A 111 0.11 -8.35 13.71
N SER A 112 1.15 -9.03 14.21
CA SER A 112 1.01 -9.73 15.48
C SER A 112 0.95 -8.65 16.53
N GLY A 113 -0.24 -8.46 17.07
CA GLY A 113 -0.51 -7.50 18.12
C GLY A 113 0.45 -7.63 19.30
N LYS A 114 0.45 -6.57 20.08
CA LYS A 114 0.90 -6.53 21.47
C LYS A 114 0.55 -7.83 22.17
N GLY A 115 1.59 -8.64 22.35
CA GLY A 115 1.65 -9.77 23.25
C GLY A 115 3.10 -9.85 23.63
N ALA A 116 3.46 -9.20 24.73
CA ALA A 116 4.72 -9.45 25.41
C ALA A 116 4.77 -10.96 25.71
N LYS A 117 5.43 -11.72 24.82
CA LYS A 117 5.88 -13.07 25.10
C LYS A 117 7.38 -12.96 25.26
N THR A 118 7.75 -12.85 26.53
CA THR A 118 9.09 -13.03 27.10
C THR A 118 9.91 -13.90 26.15
N ALA A 119 10.93 -13.31 25.51
CA ALA A 119 11.90 -14.10 24.77
C ALA A 119 12.44 -15.14 25.75
N THR A 120 12.14 -16.42 25.51
CA THR A 120 12.67 -17.52 26.31
C THR A 120 14.18 -17.52 26.10
N THR A 121 14.88 -16.80 26.97
CA THR A 121 16.34 -16.75 26.98
C THR A 121 16.84 -18.10 27.44
N HIS A 122 17.51 -18.83 26.56
CA HIS A 122 18.11 -20.12 26.88
C HIS A 122 19.56 -19.91 27.35
N PRO A 123 19.90 -20.19 28.62
CA PRO A 123 21.27 -20.05 29.10
C PRO A 123 22.20 -21.05 28.40
N CYS A 124 23.46 -20.67 28.22
CA CYS A 124 24.48 -21.59 27.74
C CYS A 124 24.69 -22.72 28.75
N THR A 125 24.88 -23.95 28.26
CA THR A 125 25.08 -25.15 29.09
C THR A 125 26.55 -25.37 29.48
N ARG A 126 27.45 -24.41 29.19
CA ARG A 126 28.88 -24.53 29.46
C ARG A 126 29.23 -23.91 30.82
N GLU A 127 29.95 -24.67 31.64
CA GLU A 127 30.24 -24.40 33.07
C GLU A 127 31.07 -23.13 33.37
N SER A 128 31.40 -22.33 32.37
CA SER A 128 32.10 -21.05 32.53
C SER A 128 31.59 -19.97 31.57
N CYS A 129 30.41 -20.16 30.98
CA CYS A 129 29.85 -19.24 29.99
C CYS A 129 28.52 -18.64 30.45
N ASN A 130 28.53 -17.34 30.73
CA ASN A 130 27.32 -16.55 31.02
C ASN A 130 26.56 -16.12 29.75
N GLY A 131 26.87 -16.73 28.61
CA GLY A 131 26.26 -16.43 27.34
C GLY A 131 24.85 -17.02 27.20
N GLN A 132 24.13 -16.56 26.18
CA GLN A 132 22.78 -17.03 25.86
C GLN A 132 22.80 -17.75 24.51
N LEU A 133 22.06 -18.85 24.40
CA LEU A 133 21.89 -19.55 23.13
C LEU A 133 20.98 -18.72 22.22
N ARG A 134 21.49 -18.39 21.04
CA ARG A 134 20.77 -17.70 19.98
C ARG A 134 20.53 -18.65 18.82
N ARG A 135 19.34 -18.58 18.22
CA ARG A 135 18.99 -19.36 17.04
C ARG A 135 19.62 -18.74 15.80
N ILE A 136 20.49 -19.47 15.13
CA ILE A 136 21.26 -19.07 13.96
C ILE A 136 20.80 -19.91 12.76
N LYS A 137 20.69 -19.29 11.58
CA LYS A 137 20.34 -19.97 10.33
C LYS A 137 21.62 -20.42 9.61
N GLY A 138 21.82 -21.73 9.49
CA GLY A 138 22.91 -22.33 8.71
C GLY A 138 22.44 -22.86 7.35
N LYS A 139 23.39 -23.41 6.59
CA LYS A 139 23.14 -24.03 5.27
C LYS A 139 22.20 -25.25 5.34
N HIS A 140 22.22 -25.99 6.45
CA HIS A 140 21.45 -27.22 6.65
C HIS A 140 20.28 -27.07 7.65
N GLY A 141 19.84 -25.85 7.91
CA GLY A 141 18.74 -25.56 8.83
C GLY A 141 19.14 -24.66 9.99
N PHE A 142 18.25 -24.53 10.97
CA PHE A 142 18.49 -23.73 12.16
C PHE A 142 19.29 -24.51 13.19
N PHE A 143 20.19 -23.82 13.89
CA PHE A 143 20.93 -24.34 15.04
C PHE A 143 21.00 -23.27 16.11
N TRP A 144 21.29 -23.66 17.34
CA TRP A 144 21.46 -22.74 18.46
C TRP A 144 22.95 -22.61 18.76
N GLY A 145 23.48 -21.40 18.75
CA GLY A 145 24.87 -21.10 19.10
C GLY A 145 24.95 -20.12 20.25
N CYS A 146 25.96 -20.26 21.10
CA CYS A 146 26.19 -19.31 22.18
C CYS A 146 26.49 -17.89 21.64
N SER A 147 25.97 -16.86 22.30
CA SER A 147 26.28 -15.45 22.02
C SER A 147 27.79 -15.15 22.13
N ASN A 148 28.50 -15.89 22.96
CA ASN A 148 29.91 -15.69 23.27
C ASN A 148 30.81 -16.65 22.45
N TYR A 149 30.33 -17.10 21.29
CA TYR A 149 31.10 -17.98 20.40
C TYR A 149 32.43 -17.36 19.95
N ARG A 150 32.46 -16.03 19.77
CA ARG A 150 33.68 -15.28 19.44
C ARG A 150 34.65 -15.14 20.61
N GLU A 151 34.17 -15.27 21.84
CA GLU A 151 34.95 -15.17 23.08
C GLU A 151 35.48 -16.55 23.56
N GLY A 152 35.28 -17.60 22.75
CA GLY A 152 35.79 -18.95 23.02
C GLY A 152 34.73 -20.00 23.38
N CYS A 153 33.45 -19.63 23.48
CA CYS A 153 32.39 -20.59 23.79
C CYS A 153 31.84 -21.30 22.53
N ARG A 154 32.40 -22.47 22.19
CA ARG A 154 32.01 -23.24 20.99
C ARG A 154 30.76 -24.12 21.16
N GLU A 155 29.92 -23.84 22.15
CA GLU A 155 28.72 -24.63 22.44
C GLU A 155 27.64 -24.40 21.36
N THR A 156 27.18 -25.49 20.75
CA THR A 156 26.10 -25.46 19.74
C THR A 156 25.11 -26.59 19.94
N HIS A 157 23.82 -26.32 19.73
CA HIS A 157 22.72 -27.27 19.88
C HIS A 157 21.87 -27.35 18.61
N LYS A 158 21.30 -28.52 18.33
CA LYS A 158 20.33 -28.67 17.22
C LYS A 158 19.02 -27.97 17.57
N ASP A 159 18.36 -27.40 16.57
CA ASP A 159 17.02 -26.83 16.75
C ASP A 159 15.98 -27.95 16.82
N SER A 160 15.22 -28.03 17.92
CA SER A 160 14.08 -28.93 18.08
C SER A 160 12.81 -28.11 18.29
N ARG A 161 11.98 -28.02 17.25
CA ARG A 161 10.71 -27.26 17.24
C ARG A 161 10.86 -25.83 17.80
N GLY A 162 11.95 -25.14 17.46
CA GLY A 162 12.21 -23.76 17.90
C GLY A 162 12.76 -23.60 19.32
N LYS A 163 13.34 -24.65 19.90
CA LYS A 163 14.11 -24.63 21.17
C LYS A 163 15.45 -25.35 20.98
N PRO A 164 16.51 -24.99 21.72
CA PRO A 164 17.75 -25.77 21.70
C PRO A 164 17.44 -27.18 22.22
N ALA A 165 17.76 -28.20 21.44
CA ALA A 165 17.76 -29.57 21.94
C ALA A 165 18.70 -29.63 23.15
N ARG A 166 18.26 -30.26 24.25
CA ARG A 166 19.12 -30.41 25.43
C ARG A 166 20.39 -31.14 25.01
N ALA A 167 21.55 -30.56 25.35
CA ALA A 167 22.82 -31.26 25.28
C ALA A 167 22.66 -32.58 26.06
N SER A 168 22.92 -33.71 25.42
CA SER A 168 23.21 -34.92 26.18
C SER A 168 24.49 -34.64 26.95
N ALA A 169 24.39 -34.54 28.28
CA ALA A 169 25.55 -34.47 29.15
C ALA A 169 26.45 -35.67 28.82
N LYS A 170 27.63 -35.43 28.27
CA LYS A 170 28.70 -36.43 28.24
C LYS A 170 29.43 -36.29 29.57
N ALA A 171 29.39 -37.37 30.35
CA ALA A 171 30.27 -37.61 31.49
C ALA A 171 31.75 -37.61 31.06
#